data_AF-A0A2E4FUN8-F1
#
_entry.id   AF-A0A2E4FUN8-F1
#
_cell.length_a   1.000
_cell.length_b   1.000
_cell.length_c   1.000
_cell.angle_alpha   90.00
_cell.angle_beta   90.00
_cell.angle_gamma   90.00
#
_symmetry.space_group_name_H-M   'P 1'
#
loop_
_entity.id
_entity.type
_entity.pdbx_description
1 polymer ?
#
loop_
_entity_poly.entity_id
_entity_poly.type
_entity_poly.pdbx_seq_one_letter_code
_entity_poly.pdbx_strand_id
1 'polypeptide(L)' 'MCHGEAGKGDIAPPLVPGRFDPEYVLAIVREGYGQMPPISSRELTDDQVRQIVEYLATIGEEGSKSPASTLVPRQELRSR' A
#
# COMPACT_ATOMS: atom_id res chain seq x y z
N MET A 1 -14.98 -1.18 6.58
CA MET A 1 -13.56 -1.02 6.16
C MET A 1 -13.57 -0.93 4.64
N CYS A 2 -13.06 0.14 4.02
CA CYS A 2 -13.23 0.35 2.57
C CYS A 2 -12.09 -0.21 1.72
N HIS A 3 -10.84 -0.02 2.15
CA HIS A 3 -9.64 -0.45 1.40
C HIS A 3 -9.20 -1.89 1.71
N GLY A 4 -10.08 -2.70 2.32
CA GLY A 4 -9.82 -4.10 2.65
C GLY A 4 -8.71 -4.32 3.68
N GLU A 5 -8.46 -5.59 3.97
CA GLU A 5 -7.40 -6.02 4.90
C GLU A 5 -6.03 -5.52 4.43
N ALA A 6 -5.28 -4.87 5.34
CA ALA A 6 -3.95 -4.32 5.06
C ALA A 6 -3.89 -3.38 3.83
N GLY A 7 -5.00 -2.78 3.41
CA GLY A 7 -5.04 -1.90 2.25
C GLY A 7 -5.00 -2.63 0.91
N LYS A 8 -5.30 -3.94 0.85
CA LYS A 8 -5.27 -4.75 -0.38
C LYS A 8 -6.45 -4.50 -1.33
N GLY A 9 -7.35 -3.59 -0.98
CA GLY A 9 -8.57 -3.30 -1.71
C GLY A 9 -9.73 -4.19 -1.27
N ASP A 10 -10.93 -3.66 -1.41
CA ASP A 10 -12.20 -4.37 -1.20
C ASP A 10 -13.29 -3.59 -1.94
N ILE A 11 -14.13 -2.83 -1.22
CA ILE A 11 -15.12 -1.92 -1.79
C ILE A 11 -14.43 -0.71 -2.46
N ALA A 12 -13.24 -0.33 -1.98
CA ALA A 12 -12.40 0.70 -2.56
C ALA A 12 -11.12 0.10 -3.17
N PRO A 13 -10.45 0.81 -4.10
CA PRO A 13 -9.21 0.35 -4.72
C PRO A 13 -8.08 0.04 -3.71
N PRO A 14 -7.12 -0.83 -4.07
CA PRO A 14 -5.98 -1.15 -3.23
C PRO A 14 -5.10 0.08 -2.98
N LEU A 15 -4.61 0.19 -1.75
CA LEU A 15 -3.57 1.14 -1.32
C LEU A 15 -2.17 0.52 -1.40
N VAL A 16 -2.03 -0.81 -1.25
CA VAL A 16 -0.73 -1.50 -1.35
C VAL A 16 -0.65 -2.34 -2.64
N PRO A 17 0.54 -2.45 -3.27
CA PRO A 17 1.85 -1.89 -2.88
C PRO A 17 2.05 -0.44 -3.38
N GLY A 18 0.99 0.36 -3.48
CA GLY A 18 1.04 1.72 -4.01
C GLY A 18 2.00 2.63 -3.25
N ARG A 19 2.76 3.43 -4.00
CA ARG A 19 3.47 4.60 -3.48
C ARG A 19 2.69 5.83 -3.91
N PHE A 20 2.35 6.67 -2.95
CA PHE A 20 1.55 7.86 -3.18
C PHE A 20 2.34 9.10 -2.86
N ASP A 21 2.04 10.17 -3.57
CA ASP A 21 2.45 11.53 -3.20
C ASP A 21 1.63 11.97 -1.96
N PRO A 22 2.25 12.42 -0.86
CA PRO A 22 1.54 12.76 0.37
C PRO A 22 0.53 13.90 0.18
N GLU A 23 0.86 14.89 -0.64
CA GLU A 23 0.02 16.05 -0.92
C GLU A 23 -1.20 15.66 -1.76
N TYR A 24 -1.03 14.74 -2.71
CA TYR A 24 -2.15 14.15 -3.44
C TYR A 24 -3.10 13.39 -2.52
N VAL A 25 -2.57 12.54 -1.63
CA VAL A 25 -3.42 11.79 -0.67
C VAL A 25 -4.13 12.74 0.27
N LEU A 26 -3.44 13.78 0.76
CA LEU A 26 -4.04 14.80 1.61
C LEU A 26 -5.23 15.48 0.91
N ALA A 27 -5.09 15.88 -0.36
CA ALA A 27 -6.19 16.47 -1.11
C ALA A 27 -7.39 15.51 -1.19
N ILE A 28 -7.16 14.25 -1.56
CA ILE A 28 -8.22 13.22 -1.67
C ILE A 28 -8.90 12.97 -0.32
N VAL A 29 -8.15 12.91 0.78
CA VAL A 29 -8.70 12.70 2.12
C VAL A 29 -9.55 13.90 2.57
N ARG A 30 -9.17 15.13 2.21
CA ARG A 30 -9.89 16.34 2.64
C ARG A 30 -11.11 16.64 1.79
N GLU A 31 -11.03 16.41 0.50
CA GLU A 31 -12.10 16.71 -0.45
C GLU A 31 -13.05 15.53 -0.63
N GLY A 32 -12.58 14.31 -0.36
CA GLY A 32 -13.21 13.09 -0.81
C GLY A 32 -12.98 12.87 -2.32
N TYR A 33 -13.29 11.66 -2.79
CA TYR A 33 -13.23 11.33 -4.21
C TYR A 33 -14.22 10.23 -4.57
N GLY A 34 -15.17 10.55 -5.44
CA GLY A 34 -16.24 9.62 -5.79
C GLY A 34 -17.07 9.21 -4.57
N GLN A 35 -16.98 7.94 -4.18
CA GLN A 35 -17.66 7.39 -2.99
C GLN A 35 -16.81 7.43 -1.73
N MET A 36 -15.55 7.86 -1.81
CA MET A 36 -14.71 8.09 -0.64
C MET A 36 -15.14 9.42 0.01
N PRO A 37 -15.71 9.41 1.23
CA PRO A 37 -16.14 10.63 1.89
C PRO A 37 -14.94 11.47 2.35
N PRO A 38 -15.09 12.80 2.44
CA PRO A 38 -14.07 13.65 3.05
C PRO A 38 -13.91 13.32 4.54
N ILE A 39 -12.66 13.29 5.01
CA ILE A 39 -12.30 13.12 6.43
C ILE A 39 -11.75 14.45 6.95
N SER A 40 -12.37 14.95 8.01
CA SER A 40 -12.00 16.24 8.59
C SER A 40 -10.62 16.19 9.27
N SER A 41 -9.92 17.33 9.29
CA SER A 41 -8.64 17.47 10.02
C SER A 41 -8.78 17.31 11.55
N ARG A 42 -10.01 17.39 12.08
CA ARG A 42 -10.31 17.10 13.49
C ARG A 42 -10.26 15.62 13.81
N GLU A 43 -10.61 14.78 12.84
CA GLU A 43 -10.63 13.31 12.99
C GLU A 43 -9.28 12.69 12.61
N LEU A 44 -8.67 13.18 11.54
CA LEU A 44 -7.39 12.73 11.05
C LEU A 44 -6.57 13.95 10.63
N THR A 45 -5.54 14.30 11.38
CA THR A 45 -4.69 15.48 11.12
C THR A 45 -3.87 15.33 9.85
N ASP A 46 -3.38 16.43 9.28
CA ASP A 46 -2.58 16.39 8.04
C ASP A 46 -1.28 15.60 8.24
N ASP A 47 -0.64 15.72 9.39
CA ASP A 47 0.58 14.96 9.70
C ASP A 47 0.31 13.46 9.83
N GLN A 48 -0.85 13.07 10.38
CA GLN A 48 -1.24 11.66 10.41
C GLN A 48 -1.52 11.11 9.01
N VAL A 49 -2.06 11.91 8.09
CA VAL A 49 -2.21 11.49 6.69
C VAL A 49 -0.84 11.20 6.07
N ARG A 50 0.15 12.07 6.29
CA ARG A 50 1.52 11.85 5.82
C ARG A 50 2.14 10.58 6.41
N GLN A 51 1.97 10.34 7.71
CA GLN A 51 2.44 9.12 8.39
C GLN A 51 1.77 7.85 7.83
N ILE A 52 0.49 7.90 7.44
CA ILE A 52 -0.19 6.78 6.79
C ILE A 52 0.45 6.48 5.43
N VAL A 53 0.78 7.51 4.64
CA VAL A 53 1.45 7.32 3.34
C VAL A 53 2.82 6.66 3.51
N GLU A 54 3.61 7.11 4.50
CA GLU A 54 4.88 6.48 4.86
C GLU A 54 4.71 5.02 5.27
N TYR A 55 3.72 4.74 6.12
CA TYR A 55 3.41 3.37 6.55
C TYR A 55 3.00 2.45 5.38
N LEU A 56 2.14 2.92 4.48
CA LEU A 56 1.73 2.17 3.29
C LEU A 56 2.93 1.81 2.40
N ALA A 57 3.90 2.72 2.28
CA ALA A 57 5.13 2.47 1.52
C ALA A 57 5.95 1.31 2.13
N THR A 58 6.03 1.21 3.46
CA THR A 58 6.73 0.09 4.13
C THR A 58 6.06 -1.26 3.87
N ILE A 59 4.72 -1.31 3.85
CA ILE A 59 3.99 -2.55 3.56
C ILE A 59 4.21 -2.97 2.09
N GLY A 60 4.21 -2.01 1.16
CA GLY A 60 4.51 -2.27 -0.24
C GLY A 60 5.92 -2.85 -0.47
N GLU A 61 6.89 -2.44 0.36
CA GLU A 61 8.26 -2.96 0.33
C GLU A 61 8.37 -4.38 0.89
N GLU A 62 7.69 -4.69 2.00
CA GLU A 62 7.64 -6.04 2.59
C GLU A 62 7.01 -7.06 1.62
N GLY A 63 5.99 -6.65 0.86
CA GLY A 63 5.40 -7.48 -0.21
C GLY A 63 6.34 -7.69 -1.40
N SER A 64 7.22 -6.73 -1.70
CA SER A 64 8.24 -6.83 -2.75
C SER A 64 9.45 -7.68 -2.32
N LYS A 65 9.76 -7.71 -1.01
CA LYS A 65 10.85 -8.49 -0.41
C LYS A 65 10.43 -9.93 -0.10
N SER A 66 9.75 -10.60 -1.02
CA SER A 66 9.51 -12.04 -0.91
C SER A 66 10.81 -12.84 -1.15
N PRO A 67 11.08 -13.94 -0.41
CA PRO A 67 12.32 -14.72 -0.45
C PRO A 67 12.47 -15.60 -1.71
N ALA A 68 11.70 -15.33 -2.77
CA ALA A 68 11.68 -16.10 -4.02
C ALA A 68 12.95 -15.94 -4.87
N SER A 69 13.95 -15.19 -4.41
CA SER A 69 15.30 -15.17 -4.97
C SER A 69 16.27 -16.09 -4.21
N THR A 70 15.79 -17.17 -3.60
CA THR A 70 16.63 -18.36 -3.46
C THR A 70 16.57 -19.11 -4.80
N LEU A 71 17.38 -18.65 -5.74
CA LEU A 71 17.76 -19.42 -6.91
C LEU A 71 18.25 -20.79 -6.42
N VAL A 72 17.41 -21.82 -6.54
CA VAL A 72 17.90 -23.20 -6.50
C VAL A 72 18.82 -23.35 -7.71
N PRO A 73 20.13 -23.61 -7.54
CA PRO A 73 20.99 -23.88 -8.68
C PRO A 73 20.44 -25.11 -9.40
N ARG A 74 20.10 -24.98 -10.69
CA ARG A 74 19.78 -26.11 -11.58
C ARG A 74 21.06 -26.93 -11.79
N GLN A 75 21.42 -27.77 -10.83
CA GLN A 75 22.45 -28.77 -10.98
C GLN A 75 21.96 -30.09 -10.39
N GLU A 76 21.46 -30.95 -11.27
CA GLU A 76 21.68 -32.40 -11.19
C GLU A 76 21.78 -32.85 -12.65
N LEU A 77 23.02 -32.74 -13.13
CA LEU A 77 23.60 -33.48 -14.24
C LEU A 77 23.61 -34.97 -13.87
N ARG A 78 23.19 -35.86 -14.79
CA ARG A 78 23.75 -37.22 -15.12
C ARG A 78 22.62 -38.12 -15.66
N SER A 79 22.58 -38.44 -16.96
CA SER A 79 23.37 -39.48 -17.64
C SER A 79 23.06 -40.90 -17.13
N ARG A 80 22.21 -41.63 -17.86
CA ARG A 80 22.41 -42.99 -18.41
C ARG A 80 21.13 -43.52 -19.03
#